data_AF-A0A5B9PIS3-F1
#
_entry.id   AF-A0A5B9PIS3-F1
#
_cell.length_a   1.000
_cell.length_b   1.000
_cell.length_c   1.000
_cell.angle_alpha   90.00
_cell.angle_beta   90.00
_cell.angle_gamma   90.00
#
_symmetry.space_group_name_H-M   'P 1'
#
loop_
_entity.id
_entity.type
_entity.pdbx_description
1 polymer ?
#
loop_
_entity_poly.entity_id
_entity_poly.type
_entity_poly.pdbx_seq_one_letter_code
_entity_poly.pdbx_strand_id
1 'polypeptide(L)'
;MIPFSVPDEFSDGKRSWELVPGEPTNADNSLIGKFFEQQPDLIGSPDWTGNPEKYVCSTARSLKRFYWFSGNSENPSWNAIEFNGSKFQQLGGIGAPGIEASE
;
A
#
# COMPACT_ATOMS: atom_id res chain seq x y z
N MET A 1 -8.39 20.35 8.03
CA MET A 1 -8.27 19.22 7.10
C MET A 1 -8.41 17.96 7.94
N ILE A 2 -9.46 17.16 7.74
CA ILE A 2 -9.64 15.91 8.46
C ILE A 2 -8.80 14.85 7.73
N PRO A 3 -7.84 14.19 8.40
CA PRO A 3 -7.02 13.17 7.78
C PRO A 3 -7.88 11.99 7.35
N PHE A 4 -7.51 11.35 6.23
CA PHE A 4 -8.13 10.09 5.84
C PHE A 4 -7.84 9.03 6.91
N SER A 5 -8.88 8.33 7.35
CA SER A 5 -8.72 7.19 8.27
C SER A 5 -8.38 5.95 7.47
N VAL A 6 -7.17 5.45 7.69
CA VAL A 6 -6.72 4.17 7.12
C VAL A 6 -7.59 3.03 7.67
N PRO A 7 -8.12 2.13 6.84
CA PRO A 7 -8.98 1.04 7.32
C PRO A 7 -8.14 -0.09 7.95
N ASP A 8 -8.57 -0.63 9.08
CA ASP A 8 -7.89 -1.77 9.71
C ASP A 8 -7.98 -3.06 8.86
N GLU A 9 -9.07 -3.21 8.10
CA GLU A 9 -9.28 -4.33 7.19
C GLU A 9 -10.09 -3.89 5.96
N PHE A 10 -9.86 -4.55 4.83
CA PHE A 10 -10.69 -4.37 3.63
C PHE A 10 -10.61 -5.60 2.72
N SER A 11 -11.53 -5.68 1.74
CA SER A 11 -11.50 -6.66 0.66
C SER A 11 -11.38 -5.95 -0.68
N ASP A 12 -10.56 -6.47 -1.59
CA ASP A 12 -10.44 -5.97 -2.97
C ASP A 12 -11.28 -6.79 -3.97
N GLY A 13 -12.35 -7.42 -3.48
CA GLY A 13 -13.22 -8.32 -4.25
C GLY A 13 -12.64 -9.73 -4.46
N LYS A 14 -11.33 -9.92 -4.30
CA LYS A 14 -10.66 -11.23 -4.44
C LYS A 14 -10.02 -11.71 -3.15
N ARG A 15 -9.51 -10.80 -2.33
CA ARG A 15 -8.71 -11.10 -1.14
C ARG A 15 -9.07 -10.15 0.00
N SER A 16 -9.03 -10.69 1.20
CA SER A 16 -9.08 -9.90 2.44
C SER A 16 -7.68 -9.48 2.86
N TRP A 17 -7.57 -8.25 3.32
CA TRP A 17 -6.35 -7.59 3.74
C TRP A 17 -6.52 -7.04 5.14
N GLU A 18 -5.55 -7.33 6.00
CA GLU A 18 -5.53 -6.88 7.39
C GLU A 18 -4.30 -6.00 7.62
N LEU A 19 -4.51 -4.86 8.26
CA LEU A 19 -3.46 -3.95 8.68
C LEU A 19 -2.59 -4.65 9.72
N VAL A 20 -1.28 -4.56 9.53
CA VAL A 20 -0.29 -5.01 10.52
C VAL A 20 0.15 -3.80 11.32
N PRO A 21 -0.17 -3.71 12.61
CA PRO A 21 0.21 -2.56 13.42
C PRO A 21 1.73 -2.38 13.49
N GLY A 22 2.15 -1.12 13.45
CA GLY A 22 3.55 -0.72 13.53
C GLY A 22 4.23 -0.58 12.17
N GLU A 23 5.50 -0.17 12.21
CA GLU A 23 6.26 0.13 11.00
C GLU A 23 6.71 -1.14 10.24
N PRO A 24 6.96 -1.04 8.93
CA PRO A 24 7.59 -2.11 8.17
C PRO A 24 8.91 -2.58 8.80
N THR A 25 9.12 -3.89 8.81
CA THR A 25 10.35 -4.48 9.37
C THR A 25 11.57 -4.20 8.49
N ASN A 26 12.78 -4.42 8.99
CA ASN A 26 14.01 -4.31 8.17
C ASN A 26 13.98 -5.16 6.89
N ALA A 27 13.36 -6.35 6.95
CA ALA A 27 13.19 -7.22 5.80
C ALA A 27 12.19 -6.64 4.79
N ASP A 28 11.11 -6.03 5.27
CA ASP A 28 10.13 -5.34 4.44
C ASP A 28 10.77 -4.09 3.77
N ASN A 29 11.53 -3.29 4.53
CA ASN A 29 12.27 -2.13 4.02
C ASN A 29 13.31 -2.52 2.95
N SER A 30 13.95 -3.68 3.10
CA SER A 30 14.87 -4.22 2.09
C SER A 30 14.15 -4.57 0.77
N LEU A 31 12.89 -5.05 0.84
CA LEU A 31 12.08 -5.32 -0.35
C LEU A 31 11.60 -4.03 -1.02
N ILE A 32 11.15 -3.07 -0.21
CA ILE A 32 10.74 -1.73 -0.69
C ILE A 32 11.92 -1.03 -1.35
N GLY A 33 13.12 -1.07 -0.75
CA GLY A 33 14.34 -0.51 -1.33
C GLY A 33 14.64 -1.09 -2.71
N LYS A 34 14.58 -2.42 -2.85
CA LYS A 34 14.77 -3.10 -4.15
C LYS A 34 13.74 -2.70 -5.21
N PHE A 35 12.52 -2.33 -4.80
CA PHE A 35 11.53 -1.80 -5.73
C PHE A 35 11.96 -0.43 -6.26
N PHE A 36 12.35 0.50 -5.38
CA PHE A 36 12.79 1.84 -5.79
C PHE A 36 14.13 1.83 -6.57
N GLU A 37 15.03 0.88 -6.29
CA GLU A 37 16.22 0.64 -7.12
C GLU A 37 15.85 0.29 -8.57
N GLN A 38 14.74 -0.42 -8.77
CA GLN A 38 14.23 -0.80 -10.10
C GLN A 38 13.31 0.26 -10.73
N GLN A 39 12.82 1.22 -9.94
CA GLN A 39 11.91 2.29 -10.35
C GLN A 39 12.48 3.65 -9.89
N PRO A 40 13.67 4.04 -10.38
CA PRO A 40 14.35 5.26 -9.90
C PRO A 40 13.55 6.54 -10.16
N ASP A 41 12.68 6.54 -11.17
CA ASP A 41 11.83 7.68 -11.52
C ASP A 41 10.78 8.00 -10.46
N LEU A 42 10.47 7.06 -9.55
CA LEU A 42 9.54 7.26 -8.45
C LEU A 42 10.20 7.90 -7.23
N ILE A 43 11.54 7.91 -7.17
CA ILE A 43 12.29 8.46 -6.04
C ILE A 43 12.07 9.98 -5.98
N GLY A 44 11.61 10.45 -4.82
CA GLY A 44 11.31 11.88 -4.60
C GLY A 44 9.92 12.30 -5.05
N SER A 45 9.11 11.38 -5.59
CA SER A 45 7.69 11.65 -5.82
C SER A 45 6.95 11.84 -4.49
N PRO A 46 6.10 12.88 -4.37
CA PRO A 46 5.29 13.08 -3.17
C PRO A 46 4.35 11.91 -2.88
N ASP A 47 3.97 11.17 -3.92
CA ASP A 47 3.05 10.02 -3.86
C ASP A 47 3.61 8.81 -3.10
N TRP A 48 4.94 8.79 -2.87
CA TRP A 48 5.69 7.70 -2.23
C TRP A 48 6.43 8.17 -0.97
N THR A 49 6.01 9.30 -0.40
CA THR A 49 6.68 9.91 0.76
C THR A 49 6.11 9.41 2.08
N GLY A 50 6.98 9.16 3.07
CA GLY A 50 6.62 8.71 4.41
C GLY A 50 6.74 7.19 4.58
N ASN A 51 6.38 6.72 5.78
CA ASN A 51 6.39 5.29 6.10
C ASN A 51 5.11 4.65 5.57
N PRO A 52 5.20 3.55 4.80
CA PRO A 52 4.01 2.90 4.30
C PRO A 52 3.32 2.09 5.39
N GLU A 53 2.00 2.02 5.27
CA GLU A 53 1.17 1.11 6.04
C GLU A 53 1.25 -0.30 5.43
N LYS A 54 1.41 -1.31 6.29
CA LYS A 54 1.59 -2.69 5.86
C LYS A 54 0.31 -3.48 6.02
N TYR A 55 -0.11 -4.16 4.96
CA TYR A 55 -1.21 -5.12 4.98
C TYR A 55 -0.72 -6.52 4.62
N VAL A 56 -1.30 -7.53 5.25
CA VAL A 56 -1.11 -8.94 4.92
C VAL A 56 -2.41 -9.54 4.42
N CYS A 57 -2.31 -10.45 3.45
CA CYS A 57 -3.50 -11.13 2.97
C CYS A 57 -3.88 -12.30 3.88
N SER A 58 -5.10 -12.27 4.43
CA SER A 58 -5.61 -13.29 5.35
C SER A 58 -5.64 -14.68 4.71
N THR A 59 -5.93 -14.74 3.40
CA THR A 59 -6.05 -15.99 2.63
C THR A 59 -4.74 -16.44 1.97
N ALA A 60 -3.71 -15.59 1.93
CA ALA A 60 -2.43 -15.89 1.28
C ALA A 60 -1.27 -15.18 1.97
N ARG A 61 -0.73 -15.82 3.03
CA ARG A 61 0.28 -15.22 3.93
C ARG A 61 1.60 -14.79 3.27
N SER A 62 1.89 -15.26 2.06
CA SER A 62 3.06 -14.81 1.29
C SER A 62 2.86 -13.43 0.65
N LEU A 63 1.61 -12.97 0.56
CA LEU A 63 1.27 -11.68 0.00
C LEU A 63 1.30 -10.59 1.06
N LYS A 64 1.94 -9.50 0.70
CA LYS A 64 1.99 -8.27 1.50
C LYS A 64 1.74 -7.09 0.58
N ARG A 65 1.06 -6.07 1.11
CA ARG A 65 0.95 -4.77 0.46
C ARG A 65 1.50 -3.68 1.36
N PHE A 66 2.18 -2.73 0.76
CA PHE A 66 2.67 -1.52 1.42
C PHE A 66 1.99 -0.33 0.78
N TYR A 67 1.25 0.45 1.55
CA TYR A 67 0.43 1.57 1.07
C TYR A 67 1.02 2.90 1.54
N TRP A 68 1.15 3.83 0.60
CA TRP A 68 1.35 5.24 0.87
C TRP A 68 0.01 5.94 0.65
N PHE A 69 -0.64 6.31 1.75
CA PHE A 69 -1.88 7.08 1.71
C PHE A 69 -1.57 8.57 1.58
N SER A 70 -2.34 9.25 0.75
CA SER A 70 -2.23 10.68 0.52
C SER A 70 -3.62 11.31 0.33
N GLY A 71 -3.66 12.62 0.20
CA GLY A 71 -4.91 13.38 0.13
C GLY A 71 -5.54 13.59 1.51
N ASN A 72 -6.87 13.73 1.54
CA ASN A 72 -7.63 14.02 2.75
C ASN A 72 -8.92 13.18 2.80
N SER A 73 -9.71 13.31 3.85
CA SER A 73 -10.96 12.55 4.02
C SER A 73 -12.00 12.73 2.89
N GLU A 74 -12.00 13.85 2.17
CA GLU A 74 -12.92 14.09 1.04
C GLU A 74 -12.37 13.51 -0.27
N ASN A 75 -11.06 13.60 -0.46
CA ASN A 75 -10.36 13.13 -1.66
C ASN A 75 -9.15 12.25 -1.25
N PRO A 76 -9.39 11.07 -0.69
CA PRO A 76 -8.31 10.18 -0.32
C PRO A 76 -7.76 9.52 -1.57
N SER A 77 -6.46 9.26 -1.58
CA SER A 77 -5.81 8.50 -2.64
C SER A 77 -4.65 7.70 -2.07
N TRP A 78 -4.19 6.71 -2.81
CA TRP A 78 -3.12 5.84 -2.35
C TRP A 78 -2.33 5.28 -3.52
N ASN A 79 -1.05 5.04 -3.25
CA ASN A 79 -0.18 4.20 -4.06
C ASN A 79 0.26 3.02 -3.22
N ALA A 80 0.44 1.87 -3.85
CA ALA A 80 0.84 0.67 -3.13
C ALA A 80 1.74 -0.25 -3.95
N ILE A 81 2.49 -1.07 -3.22
CA ILE A 81 3.28 -2.15 -3.80
C ILE A 81 2.75 -3.47 -3.23
N GLU A 82 2.28 -4.36 -4.09
CA GLU A 82 2.01 -5.76 -3.72
C GLU A 82 3.26 -6.59 -3.95
N PHE A 83 3.72 -7.30 -2.93
CA PHE A 83 4.76 -8.31 -3.04
C PHE A 83 4.17 -9.72 -2.92
N ASN A 84 4.63 -10.61 -3.81
CA ASN A 84 4.46 -12.04 -3.70
C ASN A 84 5.85 -12.71 -3.76
N GLY A 85 6.47 -12.88 -2.59
CA GLY A 85 7.88 -13.27 -2.52
C GLY A 85 8.79 -12.21 -3.15
N SER A 86 9.50 -12.56 -4.24
CA SER A 86 10.41 -11.65 -4.95
C SER A 86 9.75 -10.85 -6.08
N LYS A 87 8.53 -11.20 -6.47
CA LYS A 87 7.77 -10.47 -7.50
C LYS A 87 7.02 -9.33 -6.85
N PHE A 88 6.93 -8.21 -7.57
CA PHE A 88 6.14 -7.06 -7.13
C PHE A 88 5.23 -6.55 -8.25
N GLN A 89 4.20 -5.82 -7.84
CA GLN A 89 3.33 -5.05 -8.72
C GLN A 89 2.99 -3.71 -8.04
N GLN A 90 3.02 -2.64 -8.83
CA GLN A 90 2.52 -1.33 -8.41
C GLN A 90 1.00 -1.27 -8.57
N LEU A 91 0.34 -0.70 -7.57
CA LEU A 91 -1.10 -0.45 -7.52
C LEU A 91 -1.32 1.02 -7.15
N GLY A 92 -2.49 1.56 -7.51
CA GLY A 92 -2.89 2.89 -7.09
C GLY A 92 -4.41 3.06 -7.21
N GLY A 93 -4.95 4.02 -6.47
CA GLY A 93 -6.38 4.29 -6.48
C GLY A 93 -6.77 5.59 -5.78
N ILE A 94 -7.99 6.01 -6.05
CA ILE A 94 -8.68 7.11 -5.36
C ILE A 94 -9.78 6.48 -4.49
N GLY A 95 -10.04 7.05 -3.32
CA GLY A 95 -10.95 6.46 -2.35
C GLY A 95 -10.25 5.63 -1.28
N ALA A 96 -11.05 4.92 -0.49
CA ALA A 96 -10.53 3.89 0.41
C ALA A 96 -10.03 2.68 -0.40
N PRO A 97 -8.99 1.97 0.06
CA PRO A 97 -8.51 0.77 -0.62
C PRO A 97 -9.59 -0.32 -0.65
N GLY A 98 -9.61 -1.12 -1.73
CA GLY A 98 -10.58 -2.20 -1.91
C GLY A 98 -11.92 -1.79 -2.53
N ILE A 99 -12.18 -0.49 -2.66
CA ILE A 99 -13.29 0.01 -3.49
C ILE A 99 -12.80 -0.01 -4.93
N GLU A 100 -13.44 -0.79 -5.81
CA GLU A 100 -13.21 -0.65 -7.25
C GLU A 100 -13.51 0.80 -7.63
N ALA A 101 -12.55 1.47 -8.26
CA ALA A 101 -12.80 2.79 -8.81
C ALA A 101 -13.99 2.64 -9.76
N SER A 102 -15.14 3.19 -9.35
CA SER A 102 -16.35 3.15 -10.17
C SER A 102 -16.03 4.00 -11.40
N GLU A 103 -16.02 3.37 -12.58
CA GLU A 103 -15.89 4.08 -13.86
C GLU A 103 -17.01 5.11 -14.06
#